data_AF-A0A7S0GE97-F1
#
_entry.id   AF-A0A7S0GE97-F1
#
_cell.length_a   1.000
_cell.length_b   1.000
_cell.length_c   1.000
_cell.angle_alpha   90.00
_cell.angle_beta   90.00
_cell.angle_gamma   90.00
#
_symmetry.space_group_name_H-M   'P 1'
#
loop_
_entity.id
_entity.type
_entity.pdbx_description
1 polymer ?
#
loop_
_entity_poly.entity_id
_entity_poly.type
_entity_poly.pdbx_seq_one_letter_code
_entity_poly.pdbx_strand_id
1 'polypeptide(L)'
;DCLVPSVFLLNPKLGRWVNNLRGQYKRYQKKEGSSQLNPRRITLLNEIGFVWTIDSWDNMFQQLKNFHAKTGHCLVPQNYSENPKLGRWVDTQRQHCKRCSEGKTSSMSTKHIIALESLGFTWSINKHGEWNDSYKELKLYHAEFGNCMVPTTYPLNPKLGRWVNNQRQQYKRWRGGKSSAMSDERYSSLKELGFTWSIHKMDAWGDMLEQLKQYKVKYENTNVPGNFPLNPKLGRWVNNQRQFYKSYKEGKRSSMSPERVSVLESIGFQWCIAGPRSKK
;
A
#
# COMPACT_ATOMS: atom_id res chain seq x y z
N ASP A 1 -6.84 10.33 35.58
CA ASP A 1 -7.76 9.18 35.71
C ASP A 1 -9.16 9.63 36.07
N CYS A 2 -10.11 9.50 35.14
CA CYS A 2 -11.55 9.29 35.38
C CYS A 2 -12.19 8.53 34.19
N LEU A 3 -11.37 7.74 33.48
CA LEU A 3 -11.88 6.56 32.82
C LEU A 3 -12.34 5.66 33.95
N VAL A 4 -13.59 5.24 33.97
CA VAL A 4 -13.97 4.04 34.72
C VAL A 4 -13.39 2.90 33.89
N PRO A 5 -12.18 2.37 34.19
CA PRO A 5 -11.55 1.39 33.33
C PRO A 5 -12.32 0.08 33.49
N SER A 6 -12.09 -0.90 32.61
CA SER A 6 -12.75 -2.22 32.67
C SER A 6 -12.58 -2.93 34.03
N VAL A 7 -11.61 -2.52 34.86
CA VAL A 7 -11.47 -2.96 36.26
C VAL A 7 -12.61 -2.54 37.20
N PHE A 8 -13.51 -1.62 36.82
CA PHE A 8 -14.75 -1.37 37.57
C PHE A 8 -15.80 -2.48 37.45
N LEU A 9 -15.48 -3.57 36.73
CA LEU A 9 -16.17 -4.85 36.92
C LEU A 9 -16.05 -5.42 38.35
N LEU A 10 -15.22 -4.83 39.22
CA LEU A 10 -15.14 -5.18 40.64
C LEU A 10 -16.28 -4.57 41.50
N ASN A 11 -17.03 -3.56 41.01
CA ASN A 11 -18.22 -3.03 41.71
C ASN A 11 -19.44 -2.95 40.78
N PRO A 12 -20.24 -4.03 40.69
CA PRO A 12 -21.43 -4.12 39.83
C PRO A 12 -22.52 -3.09 40.14
N LYS A 13 -22.52 -2.50 41.35
CA LYS A 13 -23.49 -1.46 41.74
C LYS A 13 -23.13 -0.13 41.09
N LEU A 14 -21.85 0.24 41.09
CA LEU A 14 -21.39 1.48 40.45
C LEU A 14 -21.56 1.43 38.93
N GLY A 15 -21.24 0.30 38.28
CA GLY A 15 -21.45 0.13 36.84
C GLY A 15 -22.92 0.33 36.42
N ARG A 16 -23.86 -0.26 37.16
CA ARG A 16 -25.31 -0.05 36.95
C ARG A 16 -25.73 1.39 37.18
N TRP A 17 -25.20 2.02 38.23
CA TRP A 17 -25.48 3.41 38.54
C TRP A 17 -25.02 4.36 37.44
N VAL A 18 -23.79 4.21 36.93
CA VAL A 18 -23.24 5.00 35.82
C VAL A 18 -24.09 4.83 34.55
N ASN A 19 -24.50 3.60 34.22
CA ASN A 19 -25.32 3.34 33.04
C ASN A 19 -26.71 3.99 33.14
N ASN A 20 -27.35 3.92 34.32
CA ASN A 20 -28.61 4.61 34.57
C ASN A 20 -28.45 6.13 34.44
N LEU A 21 -27.39 6.69 35.04
CA LEU A 21 -27.08 8.12 34.99
C LEU A 21 -26.92 8.64 33.56
N ARG A 22 -26.23 7.89 32.70
CA ARG A 22 -26.09 8.20 31.26
C ARG A 22 -27.42 8.11 30.51
N GLY A 23 -28.27 7.15 30.87
CA GLY A 23 -29.63 7.03 30.32
C GLY A 23 -30.54 8.21 30.71
N GLN A 24 -30.44 8.68 31.95
CA GLN A 24 -31.17 9.85 32.46
C GLN A 24 -30.70 11.15 31.78
N TYR A 25 -29.40 11.30 31.53
CA TYR A 25 -28.83 12.44 30.81
C TYR A 25 -29.27 12.51 29.34
N LYS A 26 -29.35 11.36 28.64
CA LYS A 26 -29.90 11.33 27.27
C LYS A 26 -31.36 11.81 27.21
N ARG A 27 -32.18 11.40 28.19
CA ARG A 27 -33.58 11.89 28.31
C ARG A 27 -33.64 13.37 28.61
N TYR A 28 -32.79 13.84 29.53
CA TYR A 28 -32.64 15.26 29.87
C TYR A 28 -32.32 16.11 28.64
N GLN A 29 -31.37 15.65 27.79
CA GLN A 29 -30.99 16.35 26.56
C GLN A 29 -32.10 16.39 25.50
N LYS A 30 -32.87 15.31 25.35
CA LYS A 30 -33.94 15.21 24.36
C LYS A 30 -35.26 15.87 24.78
N LYS A 31 -35.37 16.32 26.04
CA LYS A 31 -36.64 16.75 26.66
C LYS A 31 -37.75 15.69 26.55
N GLU A 32 -37.39 14.42 26.45
CA GLU A 32 -38.31 13.28 26.31
C GLU A 32 -38.42 12.53 27.65
N GLY A 33 -39.62 12.48 28.22
CA GLY A 33 -39.93 11.83 29.50
C GLY A 33 -39.39 12.57 30.74
N SER A 34 -39.81 12.12 31.93
CA SER A 34 -39.36 12.70 33.21
C SER A 34 -37.95 12.24 33.57
N SER A 35 -36.94 12.98 33.11
CA SER A 35 -35.57 12.79 33.61
C SER A 35 -35.48 13.17 35.08
N GLN A 36 -34.89 12.29 35.90
CA GLN A 36 -34.63 12.55 37.32
C GLN A 36 -33.32 13.32 37.54
N LEU A 37 -32.70 13.79 36.46
CA LEU A 37 -31.42 14.49 36.49
C LEU A 37 -31.66 16.00 36.65
N ASN A 38 -31.13 16.60 37.72
CA ASN A 38 -31.21 18.05 37.94
C ASN A 38 -29.91 18.78 37.52
N PRO A 39 -29.96 20.09 37.22
CA PRO A 39 -28.80 20.86 36.75
C PRO A 39 -27.62 20.86 37.71
N ARG A 40 -27.89 20.88 39.02
CA ARG A 40 -26.86 20.86 40.07
C ARG A 40 -26.04 19.57 40.03
N ARG A 41 -26.70 18.43 39.84
CA ARG A 41 -26.05 17.12 39.72
C ARG A 41 -25.22 17.01 38.44
N ILE A 42 -25.68 17.61 37.34
CA ILE A 42 -24.90 17.67 36.09
C ILE A 42 -23.60 18.45 36.33
N THR A 43 -23.69 19.59 37.00
CA THR A 43 -22.54 20.47 37.31
C THR A 43 -21.48 19.75 38.14
N LEU A 44 -21.87 19.11 39.24
CA LEU A 44 -20.95 18.35 40.10
C LEU A 44 -20.26 17.20 39.37
N LEU A 45 -20.97 16.51 38.47
CA LEU A 45 -20.41 15.44 37.68
C LEU A 45 -19.43 15.99 36.62
N ASN A 46 -19.72 17.14 36.03
CA ASN A 46 -18.79 17.81 35.10
C ASN A 46 -17.50 18.25 35.80
N GLU A 47 -17.59 18.76 37.04
CA GLU A 47 -16.42 19.20 37.83
C GLU A 47 -15.43 18.07 38.10
N ILE A 48 -15.92 16.83 38.29
CA ILE A 48 -15.07 15.64 38.46
C ILE A 48 -14.64 14.99 37.13
N GLY A 49 -14.94 15.63 35.99
CA GLY A 49 -14.63 15.13 34.65
C GLY A 49 -15.47 13.91 34.23
N PHE A 50 -16.69 13.75 34.77
CA PHE A 50 -17.56 12.64 34.43
C PHE A 50 -17.97 12.66 32.95
N VAL A 51 -17.64 11.58 32.24
CA VAL A 51 -17.97 11.43 30.82
C VAL A 51 -19.37 10.84 30.64
N TRP A 52 -20.30 11.69 30.18
CA TRP A 52 -21.71 11.34 29.92
C TRP A 52 -21.92 10.40 28.74
N THR A 53 -21.07 10.49 27.71
CA THR A 53 -21.15 9.63 26.53
C THR A 53 -19.80 8.96 26.29
N ILE A 54 -19.80 7.63 26.29
CA ILE A 54 -18.60 6.83 25.99
C ILE A 54 -18.10 7.11 24.56
N ASP A 55 -18.99 7.55 23.67
CA ASP A 55 -18.65 7.92 22.30
C ASP A 55 -18.48 9.46 22.15
N SER A 56 -18.25 10.21 23.23
CA SER A 56 -17.91 11.64 23.14
C SER A 56 -16.58 11.82 22.40
N TRP A 57 -16.43 12.95 21.72
CA TRP A 57 -15.19 13.30 21.05
C TRP A 57 -14.01 13.27 22.03
N ASP A 58 -14.16 13.87 23.22
CA ASP A 58 -13.12 13.89 24.25
C ASP A 58 -12.72 12.48 24.70
N ASN A 59 -13.70 11.58 24.88
CA ASN A 59 -13.40 10.22 25.32
C ASN A 59 -12.68 9.40 24.24
N MET A 60 -13.06 9.56 22.98
CA MET A 60 -12.37 8.92 21.87
C MET A 60 -10.97 9.50 21.67
N PHE A 61 -10.80 10.81 21.86
CA PHE A 61 -9.50 11.47 21.83
C PHE A 61 -8.59 10.99 22.97
N GLN A 62 -9.11 10.80 24.18
CA GLN A 62 -8.36 10.19 25.28
C GLN A 62 -7.95 8.74 24.99
N GLN A 63 -8.82 7.95 24.35
CA GLN A 63 -8.46 6.60 23.90
C GLN A 63 -7.36 6.60 22.84
N LEU A 64 -7.39 7.58 21.92
CA LEU A 64 -6.31 7.79 20.96
C LEU A 64 -4.99 8.18 21.64
N LYS A 65 -5.02 9.04 22.68
CA LYS A 65 -3.83 9.34 23.50
C LYS A 65 -3.25 8.09 24.14
N ASN A 66 -4.08 7.24 24.71
CA ASN A 66 -3.65 5.97 25.30
C ASN A 66 -3.05 5.03 24.25
N PHE A 67 -3.63 4.97 23.05
CA PHE A 67 -3.07 4.21 21.93
C PHE A 67 -1.70 4.77 21.51
N HIS A 68 -1.56 6.09 21.40
CA HIS A 68 -0.29 6.76 21.09
C HIS A 68 0.77 6.50 22.16
N ALA A 69 0.42 6.58 23.44
CA ALA A 69 1.33 6.27 24.54
C ALA A 69 1.85 4.82 24.50
N LYS A 70 1.04 3.87 24.02
CA LYS A 70 1.43 2.46 23.89
C LYS A 70 2.26 2.15 22.65
N THR A 71 1.97 2.82 21.53
CA THR A 71 2.51 2.45 20.19
C THR A 71 3.49 3.46 19.62
N GLY A 72 3.58 4.66 20.22
CA GLY A 72 4.38 5.78 19.72
C GLY A 72 3.78 6.48 18.50
N HIS A 73 2.56 6.11 18.06
CA HIS A 73 1.93 6.70 16.87
C HIS A 73 0.39 6.68 16.94
N CYS A 74 -0.26 7.45 16.06
CA CYS A 74 -1.73 7.52 15.95
C CYS A 74 -2.32 6.65 14.80
N LEU A 75 -1.59 5.65 14.32
CA LEU A 75 -1.98 4.80 13.18
C LEU A 75 -2.93 3.66 13.60
N VAL A 76 -4.12 4.00 14.09
CA VAL A 76 -5.13 3.00 14.45
C VAL A 76 -5.72 2.36 13.18
N PRO A 77 -5.70 1.01 13.04
CA PRO A 77 -6.36 0.30 11.94
C PRO A 77 -7.88 0.51 11.96
N GLN A 78 -8.51 0.54 10.78
CA GLN A 78 -9.98 0.66 10.68
C GLN A 78 -10.69 -0.50 11.39
N ASN A 79 -10.15 -1.72 11.25
CA ASN A 79 -10.64 -2.94 11.88
C ASN A 79 -9.81 -3.31 13.12
N TYR A 80 -9.52 -2.33 13.98
CA TYR A 80 -8.77 -2.58 15.22
C TYR A 80 -9.55 -3.50 16.16
N SER A 81 -9.04 -4.72 16.38
CA SER A 81 -9.75 -5.79 17.10
C SER A 81 -9.96 -5.51 18.59
N GLU A 82 -8.98 -4.90 19.25
CA GLU A 82 -9.06 -4.57 20.68
C GLU A 82 -10.05 -3.42 20.95
N ASN A 83 -10.22 -2.51 19.98
CA ASN A 83 -11.18 -1.43 20.08
C ASN A 83 -11.72 -0.98 18.70
N PRO A 84 -12.72 -1.71 18.16
CA PRO A 84 -13.27 -1.43 16.83
C PRO A 84 -13.91 -0.04 16.72
N LYS A 85 -14.41 0.50 17.85
CA LYS A 85 -14.99 1.84 17.89
C LYS A 85 -13.94 2.92 17.67
N LEU A 86 -12.77 2.79 18.29
CA LEU A 86 -11.66 3.71 18.09
C LEU A 86 -11.18 3.68 16.63
N GLY A 87 -11.05 2.50 16.03
CA GLY A 87 -10.66 2.36 14.62
C GLY A 87 -11.62 3.09 13.67
N ARG A 88 -12.93 2.93 13.87
CA ARG A 88 -13.96 3.64 13.09
C ARG A 88 -13.97 5.14 13.36
N TRP A 89 -13.79 5.56 14.61
CA TRP A 89 -13.76 6.98 14.98
C TRP A 89 -12.57 7.71 14.35
N VAL A 90 -11.39 7.10 14.39
CA VAL A 90 -10.17 7.62 13.75
C VAL A 90 -10.36 7.76 12.24
N ASP A 91 -10.93 6.75 11.58
CA ASP A 91 -11.25 6.80 10.15
C ASP A 91 -12.24 7.93 9.83
N THR A 92 -13.26 8.12 10.68
CA THR A 92 -14.23 9.23 10.57
C THR A 92 -13.53 10.59 10.62
N GLN A 93 -12.56 10.80 11.52
CA GLN A 93 -11.80 12.07 11.58
C GLN A 93 -11.02 12.33 10.30
N ARG A 94 -10.41 11.30 9.71
CA ARG A 94 -9.67 11.39 8.44
C ARG A 94 -10.59 11.75 7.27
N GLN A 95 -11.78 11.17 7.21
CA GLN A 95 -12.80 11.51 6.21
C GLN A 95 -13.29 12.96 6.34
N HIS A 96 -13.47 13.46 7.57
CA HIS A 96 -13.83 14.85 7.81
C HIS A 96 -12.76 15.83 7.32
N CYS A 97 -11.47 15.53 7.57
CA CYS A 97 -10.36 16.34 7.08
C CYS A 97 -10.32 16.37 5.54
N LYS A 98 -10.48 15.21 4.89
CA LYS A 98 -10.56 15.11 3.44
C LYS A 98 -11.70 15.94 2.86
N ARG A 99 -12.88 15.90 3.48
CA ARG A 99 -14.03 16.74 3.06
C ARG A 99 -13.74 18.23 3.19
N CYS A 100 -13.09 18.66 4.28
CA CYS A 100 -12.66 20.06 4.45
C CYS A 100 -11.68 20.48 3.33
N SER A 101 -10.70 19.64 2.99
CA SER A 101 -9.74 19.93 1.91
C SER A 101 -10.38 19.98 0.52
N GLU A 102 -11.50 19.30 0.31
CA GLU A 102 -12.27 19.31 -0.94
C GLU A 102 -13.31 20.45 -0.99
N GLY A 103 -13.31 21.38 -0.03
CA GLY A 103 -14.27 22.49 0.03
C GLY A 103 -15.70 22.06 0.39
N LYS A 104 -15.89 20.85 0.91
CA LYS A 104 -17.20 20.31 1.31
C LYS A 104 -17.51 20.63 2.76
N THR A 105 -18.80 20.75 3.07
CA THR A 105 -19.27 20.95 4.44
C THR A 105 -18.88 19.77 5.34
N SER A 106 -18.34 20.09 6.52
CA SER A 106 -17.87 19.16 7.53
C SER A 106 -18.28 19.68 8.91
N SER A 107 -18.68 18.78 9.80
CA SER A 107 -19.04 19.10 11.20
C SER A 107 -17.82 19.16 12.14
N MET A 108 -16.59 19.13 11.60
CA MET A 108 -15.37 19.11 12.39
C MET A 108 -15.01 20.52 12.87
N SER A 109 -14.95 20.69 14.20
CA SER A 109 -14.54 21.94 14.83
C SER A 109 -13.02 22.16 14.71
N THR A 110 -12.60 23.42 14.53
CA THR A 110 -11.19 23.84 14.59
C THR A 110 -10.49 23.38 15.87
N LYS A 111 -11.21 23.36 17.00
CA LYS A 111 -10.65 22.89 18.29
C LYS A 111 -10.24 21.41 18.24
N HIS A 112 -11.03 20.58 17.55
CA HIS A 112 -10.73 19.14 17.40
C HIS A 112 -9.54 18.91 16.47
N ILE A 113 -9.39 19.74 15.43
CA ILE A 113 -8.25 19.68 14.51
C ILE A 113 -6.95 19.96 15.26
N ILE A 114 -6.89 21.09 15.97
CA ILE A 114 -5.72 21.49 16.77
C ILE A 114 -5.35 20.41 17.79
N ALA A 115 -6.34 19.85 18.48
CA ALA A 115 -6.11 18.80 19.46
C ALA A 115 -5.52 17.53 18.82
N LEU A 116 -6.02 17.10 17.66
CA LEU A 116 -5.46 15.96 16.92
C LEU A 116 -4.04 16.26 16.42
N GLU A 117 -3.79 17.44 15.87
CA GLU A 117 -2.46 17.86 15.41
C GLU A 117 -1.43 17.91 16.53
N SER A 118 -1.80 18.40 17.72
CA SER A 118 -0.93 18.41 18.90
C SER A 118 -0.49 17.01 19.36
N LEU A 119 -1.23 15.97 18.98
CA LEU A 119 -0.91 14.57 19.26
C LEU A 119 -0.10 13.92 18.12
N GLY A 120 0.31 14.68 17.10
CA GLY A 120 0.98 14.16 15.91
C GLY A 120 0.05 13.30 15.05
N PHE A 121 -1.26 13.57 15.07
CA PHE A 121 -2.24 12.75 14.34
C PHE A 121 -2.04 12.83 12.83
N THR A 122 -1.82 11.66 12.22
CA THR A 122 -1.66 11.57 10.77
C THR A 122 -3.04 11.54 10.09
N TRP A 123 -3.44 12.69 9.54
CA TRP A 123 -4.71 12.90 8.82
C TRP A 123 -4.85 12.03 7.57
N SER A 124 -3.74 11.88 6.86
CA SER A 124 -3.64 10.96 5.76
C SER A 124 -2.91 9.72 6.25
N ILE A 125 -3.60 8.58 6.37
CA ILE A 125 -2.92 7.28 6.23
C ILE A 125 -2.56 7.20 4.76
N ASN A 126 -1.54 7.96 4.42
CA ASN A 126 -1.05 7.96 3.10
C ASN A 126 -0.51 6.55 2.90
N LYS A 127 -1.02 5.88 1.87
CA LYS A 127 -0.25 4.86 1.14
C LYS A 127 1.13 5.41 0.66
N HIS A 128 1.60 6.57 1.13
CA HIS A 128 2.96 7.08 0.95
C HIS A 128 3.96 6.31 1.78
N GLY A 129 3.60 5.72 2.92
CA GLY A 129 4.45 4.71 3.56
C GLY A 129 4.65 3.53 2.60
N GLU A 130 3.55 2.95 2.13
CA GLU A 130 3.57 1.87 1.13
C GLU A 130 4.26 2.28 -0.20
N TRP A 131 4.08 3.52 -0.68
CA TRP A 131 4.70 4.00 -1.91
C TRP A 131 6.20 4.24 -1.73
N ASN A 132 6.63 4.91 -0.66
CA ASN A 132 8.04 5.14 -0.37
C ASN A 132 8.76 3.81 -0.15
N ASP A 133 8.17 2.89 0.59
CA ASP A 133 8.76 1.57 0.85
C ASP A 133 8.83 0.74 -0.43
N SER A 134 7.75 0.68 -1.22
CA SER A 134 7.76 -0.06 -2.49
C SER A 134 8.66 0.62 -3.54
N TYR A 135 8.82 1.94 -3.50
CA TYR A 135 9.74 2.68 -4.37
C TYR A 135 11.19 2.42 -3.97
N LYS A 136 11.52 2.33 -2.68
CA LYS A 136 12.82 1.85 -2.19
C LYS A 136 13.08 0.42 -2.65
N GLU A 137 12.12 -0.48 -2.50
CA GLU A 137 12.21 -1.87 -2.99
C GLU A 137 12.41 -1.92 -4.52
N LEU A 138 11.76 -1.03 -5.27
CA LEU A 138 11.95 -0.91 -6.73
C LEU A 138 13.36 -0.40 -7.07
N LYS A 139 13.93 0.54 -6.31
CA LYS A 139 15.32 0.98 -6.48
C LYS A 139 16.31 -0.15 -6.24
N LEU A 140 16.07 -0.99 -5.22
CA LEU A 140 16.89 -2.17 -4.96
C LEU A 140 16.79 -3.17 -6.10
N TYR A 141 15.58 -3.45 -6.60
CA TYR A 141 15.39 -4.28 -7.79
C TYR A 141 16.13 -3.70 -9.00
N HIS A 142 16.02 -2.39 -9.24
CA HIS A 142 16.74 -1.73 -10.33
C HIS A 142 18.26 -1.85 -10.17
N ALA A 143 18.80 -1.68 -8.97
CA ALA A 143 20.23 -1.88 -8.70
C ALA A 143 20.67 -3.33 -8.95
N GLU A 144 19.82 -4.30 -8.63
CA GLU A 144 20.13 -5.73 -8.78
C GLU A 144 20.01 -6.24 -10.24
N PHE A 145 19.04 -5.70 -11.00
CA PHE A 145 18.65 -6.21 -12.32
C PHE A 145 18.90 -5.23 -13.47
N GLY A 146 19.27 -3.98 -13.18
CA GLY A 146 19.49 -2.93 -14.18
C GLY A 146 18.22 -2.44 -14.88
N ASN A 147 17.03 -2.78 -14.37
CA ASN A 147 15.75 -2.37 -14.95
C ASN A 147 14.62 -2.37 -13.91
N CYS A 148 13.47 -1.80 -14.26
CA CYS A 148 12.26 -1.81 -13.45
C CYS A 148 11.19 -2.82 -13.91
N MET A 149 11.59 -3.87 -14.64
CA MET A 149 10.69 -4.87 -15.23
C MET A 149 10.33 -5.98 -14.24
N VAL A 150 9.78 -5.59 -13.09
CA VAL A 150 9.35 -6.53 -12.05
C VAL A 150 8.18 -7.37 -12.55
N PRO A 151 8.27 -8.72 -12.55
CA PRO A 151 7.15 -9.59 -12.88
C PRO A 151 5.96 -9.38 -11.92
N THR A 152 4.73 -9.42 -12.42
CA THR A 152 3.52 -9.31 -11.57
C THR A 152 3.51 -10.40 -10.48
N THR A 153 4.01 -11.59 -10.80
CA THR A 153 4.16 -12.74 -9.90
C THR A 153 5.62 -12.91 -9.49
N TYR A 154 6.29 -11.81 -9.10
CA TYR A 154 7.68 -11.86 -8.67
C TYR A 154 7.83 -12.73 -7.41
N PRO A 155 8.55 -13.88 -7.46
CA PRO A 155 8.51 -14.87 -6.38
C PRO A 155 9.15 -14.37 -5.08
N LEU A 156 10.25 -13.62 -5.19
CA LEU A 156 11.01 -13.10 -4.05
C LEU A 156 10.26 -11.98 -3.33
N ASN A 157 9.50 -11.17 -4.06
CA ASN A 157 8.68 -10.11 -3.48
C ASN A 157 7.36 -9.92 -4.25
N PRO A 158 6.32 -10.72 -3.94
CA PRO A 158 5.02 -10.64 -4.60
C PRO A 158 4.29 -9.31 -4.35
N LYS A 159 4.64 -8.59 -3.28
CA LYS A 159 4.09 -7.27 -2.97
C LYS A 159 4.60 -6.24 -3.98
N LEU A 160 5.90 -6.23 -4.26
CA LEU A 160 6.51 -5.35 -5.26
C LEU A 160 5.94 -5.61 -6.66
N GLY A 161 5.80 -6.88 -7.06
CA GLY A 161 5.21 -7.23 -8.36
C GLY A 161 3.78 -6.70 -8.56
N ARG A 162 2.94 -6.82 -7.53
CA ARG A 162 1.58 -6.23 -7.54
C ARG A 162 1.61 -4.71 -7.54
N TRP A 163 2.52 -4.10 -6.77
CA TRP A 163 2.65 -2.65 -6.69
C TRP A 163 3.07 -2.05 -8.04
N VAL A 164 4.07 -2.64 -8.71
CA VAL A 164 4.53 -2.22 -10.05
C VAL A 164 3.40 -2.31 -11.07
N ASN A 165 2.63 -3.40 -11.05
CA ASN A 165 1.46 -3.53 -11.93
C ASN A 165 0.41 -2.46 -11.64
N ASN A 166 0.15 -2.15 -10.36
CA ASN A 166 -0.76 -1.07 -9.98
C ASN A 166 -0.27 0.29 -10.51
N GLN A 167 1.02 0.61 -10.43
CA GLN A 167 1.55 1.88 -10.99
C GLN A 167 1.24 2.02 -12.49
N ARG A 168 1.40 0.95 -13.26
CA ARG A 168 1.07 0.92 -14.69
C ARG A 168 -0.42 1.20 -14.94
N GLN A 169 -1.31 0.63 -14.13
CA GLN A 169 -2.75 0.89 -14.23
C GLN A 169 -3.13 2.32 -13.83
N GLN A 170 -2.52 2.86 -12.77
CA GLN A 170 -2.72 4.24 -12.33
C GLN A 170 -2.26 5.24 -13.40
N TYR A 171 -1.11 5.00 -14.03
CA TYR A 171 -0.62 5.82 -15.14
C TYR A 171 -1.57 5.80 -16.35
N LYS A 172 -2.06 4.60 -16.73
CA LYS A 172 -3.05 4.49 -17.83
C LYS A 172 -4.31 5.31 -17.57
N ARG A 173 -4.81 5.31 -16.33
CA ARG A 173 -5.97 6.11 -15.92
C ARG A 173 -5.67 7.61 -15.96
N TRP A 174 -4.53 7.99 -15.37
CA TRP A 174 -4.07 9.38 -15.29
C TRP A 174 -3.89 10.01 -16.68
N ARG A 175 -3.17 9.33 -17.58
CA ARG A 175 -2.98 9.76 -18.97
C ARG A 175 -4.30 9.85 -19.75
N GLY A 176 -5.29 9.04 -19.39
CA GLY A 176 -6.62 9.04 -19.99
C GLY A 176 -7.60 10.04 -19.36
N GLY A 177 -7.14 10.96 -18.53
CA GLY A 177 -7.98 11.97 -17.86
C GLY A 177 -8.94 11.40 -16.81
N LYS A 178 -8.74 10.15 -16.39
CA LYS A 178 -9.57 9.50 -15.36
C LYS A 178 -8.97 9.74 -13.99
N SER A 179 -9.84 9.79 -12.97
CA SER A 179 -9.39 9.79 -11.56
C SER A 179 -8.37 8.68 -11.30
N SER A 180 -7.23 9.04 -10.72
CA SER A 180 -6.06 8.19 -10.51
C SER A 180 -5.32 8.61 -9.25
N ALA A 181 -4.57 7.68 -8.65
CA ALA A 181 -3.64 7.96 -7.55
C ALA A 181 -2.22 8.33 -8.05
N MET A 182 -2.04 8.46 -9.37
CA MET A 182 -0.80 8.97 -9.96
C MET A 182 -0.75 10.50 -9.81
N SER A 183 0.36 11.02 -9.28
CA SER A 183 0.67 12.45 -9.21
C SER A 183 1.92 12.75 -10.03
N ASP A 184 2.19 14.02 -10.31
CA ASP A 184 3.36 14.46 -11.08
C ASP A 184 4.68 14.07 -10.39
N GLU A 185 4.73 14.12 -9.05
CA GLU A 185 5.91 13.73 -8.28
C GLU A 185 6.19 12.22 -8.40
N ARG A 186 5.14 11.39 -8.34
CA ARG A 186 5.27 9.94 -8.49
C ARG A 186 5.69 9.55 -9.90
N TYR A 187 5.11 10.23 -10.90
CA TYR A 187 5.50 10.05 -12.30
C TYR A 187 6.98 10.41 -12.50
N SER A 188 7.40 11.57 -12.00
CA SER A 188 8.78 12.05 -12.13
C SER A 188 9.77 11.10 -11.46
N SER A 189 9.48 10.66 -10.23
CA SER A 189 10.31 9.71 -9.48
C SER A 189 10.50 8.36 -10.20
N LEU A 190 9.45 7.87 -10.87
CA LEU A 190 9.49 6.63 -11.65
C LEU A 190 10.20 6.85 -13.00
N LYS A 191 10.00 8.01 -13.63
CA LYS A 191 10.68 8.38 -14.88
C LYS A 191 12.19 8.47 -14.69
N GLU A 192 12.66 9.10 -13.61
CA GLU A 192 14.09 9.20 -13.28
C GLU A 192 14.74 7.84 -13.05
N LEU A 193 13.98 6.87 -12.52
CA LEU A 193 14.44 5.49 -12.33
C LEU A 193 14.39 4.65 -13.61
N GLY A 194 14.01 5.22 -14.76
CA GLY A 194 13.86 4.49 -16.01
C GLY A 194 12.68 3.51 -16.00
N PHE A 195 11.60 3.82 -15.28
CA PHE A 195 10.44 2.94 -15.19
C PHE A 195 9.67 2.83 -16.51
N THR A 196 9.68 1.64 -17.10
CA THR A 196 8.92 1.35 -18.32
C THR A 196 7.43 1.21 -17.99
N TRP A 197 6.55 2.03 -18.60
CA TRP A 197 5.11 1.99 -18.31
C TRP A 197 4.32 0.92 -19.08
N SER A 198 4.72 0.63 -20.32
CA SER A 198 4.07 -0.37 -21.18
C SER A 198 4.94 -1.62 -21.29
N ILE A 199 4.38 -2.80 -21.01
CA ILE A 199 5.05 -4.09 -21.25
C ILE A 199 4.61 -4.68 -22.61
N HIS A 200 3.59 -4.10 -23.28
CA HIS A 200 2.83 -4.82 -24.32
C HIS A 200 2.75 -4.09 -25.66
N LYS A 201 3.35 -2.91 -25.83
CA LYS A 201 3.08 -2.12 -27.06
C LYS A 201 4.25 -1.48 -27.80
N MET A 202 5.50 -1.76 -27.49
CA MET A 202 6.58 -1.55 -28.43
C MET A 202 7.69 -2.56 -28.13
N ASP A 203 7.92 -3.42 -29.12
CA ASP A 203 8.98 -4.42 -29.23
C ASP A 203 9.23 -5.36 -28.04
N ALA A 204 8.29 -6.29 -27.80
CA ALA A 204 8.50 -7.39 -26.85
C ALA A 204 9.76 -8.23 -27.14
N TRP A 205 10.31 -8.13 -28.35
CA TRP A 205 11.59 -8.74 -28.71
C TRP A 205 12.76 -7.84 -28.26
N GLY A 206 12.72 -6.54 -28.56
CA GLY A 206 13.70 -5.56 -28.07
C GLY A 206 13.82 -5.50 -26.55
N ASP A 207 12.71 -5.52 -25.82
CA ASP A 207 12.69 -5.55 -24.35
C ASP A 207 13.36 -6.81 -23.77
N MET A 208 13.18 -7.96 -24.43
CA MET A 208 13.78 -9.22 -24.01
C MET A 208 15.25 -9.31 -24.41
N LEU A 209 15.61 -8.73 -25.56
CA LEU A 209 17.00 -8.58 -25.97
C LEU A 209 17.78 -7.71 -24.97
N GLU A 210 17.20 -6.61 -24.52
CA GLU A 210 17.86 -5.74 -23.54
C GLU A 210 18.02 -6.46 -22.19
N GLN A 211 17.00 -7.19 -21.73
CA GLN A 211 17.10 -8.05 -20.55
C GLN A 211 18.18 -9.14 -20.71
N LEU A 212 18.36 -9.69 -21.91
CA LEU A 212 19.42 -10.66 -22.20
C LEU A 212 20.81 -10.01 -22.17
N LYS A 213 20.97 -8.79 -22.70
CA LYS A 213 22.23 -8.04 -22.58
C LYS A 213 22.59 -7.78 -21.12
N GLN A 214 21.62 -7.38 -20.30
CA GLN A 214 21.82 -7.17 -18.87
C GLN A 214 22.19 -8.47 -18.15
N TYR A 215 21.52 -9.58 -18.49
CA TYR A 215 21.92 -10.90 -18.00
C TYR A 215 23.37 -11.22 -18.39
N LYS A 216 23.78 -10.93 -19.63
CA LYS A 216 25.18 -11.10 -20.08
C LYS A 216 26.15 -10.23 -19.29
N VAL A 217 25.81 -8.99 -18.98
CA VAL A 217 26.67 -8.13 -18.13
C VAL A 217 26.83 -8.73 -16.73
N LYS A 218 25.77 -9.30 -16.16
CA LYS A 218 25.78 -9.83 -14.78
C LYS A 218 26.42 -11.22 -14.64
N TYR A 219 26.21 -12.10 -15.61
CA TYR A 219 26.65 -13.50 -15.55
C TYR A 219 27.73 -13.85 -16.58
N GLU A 220 28.18 -12.86 -17.35
CA GLU A 220 29.20 -12.99 -18.41
C GLU A 220 28.85 -14.00 -19.52
N ASN A 221 27.57 -14.38 -19.63
CA ASN A 221 27.10 -15.34 -20.62
C ASN A 221 25.64 -15.08 -20.98
N THR A 222 25.15 -15.70 -22.06
CA THR A 222 23.74 -15.62 -22.50
C THR A 222 22.93 -16.85 -22.14
N ASN A 223 23.44 -17.72 -21.27
CA ASN A 223 22.83 -19.01 -20.91
C ASN A 223 21.81 -18.85 -19.78
N VAL A 224 20.71 -18.18 -20.09
CA VAL A 224 19.60 -18.03 -19.14
C VAL A 224 18.93 -19.39 -18.91
N PRO A 225 18.80 -19.87 -17.66
CA PRO A 225 18.07 -21.09 -17.33
C PRO A 225 16.60 -21.00 -17.77
N GLY A 226 16.03 -22.09 -18.28
CA GLY A 226 14.63 -22.10 -18.73
C GLY A 226 13.62 -21.71 -17.64
N ASN A 227 13.90 -22.15 -16.40
CA ASN A 227 13.14 -21.78 -15.19
C ASN A 227 13.88 -20.73 -14.36
N PHE A 228 14.49 -19.73 -14.99
CA PHE A 228 15.25 -18.70 -14.30
C PHE A 228 14.40 -18.06 -13.18
N PRO A 229 14.72 -18.28 -11.88
CA PRO A 229 13.80 -17.93 -10.78
C PRO A 229 13.50 -16.43 -10.69
N LEU A 230 14.48 -15.60 -11.04
CA LEU A 230 14.38 -14.15 -10.97
C LEU A 230 13.53 -13.57 -12.11
N ASN A 231 13.59 -14.21 -13.29
CA ASN A 231 12.79 -13.82 -14.45
C ASN A 231 12.44 -15.03 -15.34
N PRO A 232 11.38 -15.78 -15.00
CA PRO A 232 10.98 -16.97 -15.75
C PRO A 232 10.58 -16.67 -17.21
N LYS A 233 10.16 -15.43 -17.50
CA LYS A 233 9.79 -15.01 -18.85
C LYS A 233 11.02 -14.90 -19.76
N LEU A 234 12.12 -14.35 -19.24
CA LEU A 234 13.38 -14.27 -19.98
C LEU A 234 13.93 -15.67 -20.29
N GLY A 235 13.92 -16.59 -19.31
CA GLY A 235 14.35 -17.98 -19.51
C GLY A 235 13.56 -18.69 -20.61
N ARG A 236 12.23 -18.54 -20.60
CA ARG A 236 11.37 -19.07 -21.67
C ARG A 236 11.64 -18.41 -23.01
N TRP A 237 11.82 -17.09 -23.05
CA TRP A 237 12.08 -16.35 -24.27
C TRP A 237 13.40 -16.77 -24.93
N VAL A 238 14.48 -16.93 -24.15
CA VAL A 238 15.79 -17.40 -24.62
C VAL A 238 15.70 -18.81 -25.21
N ASN A 239 14.98 -19.72 -24.54
CA ASN A 239 14.75 -21.07 -25.06
C ASN A 239 13.95 -21.06 -26.37
N ASN A 240 12.94 -20.20 -26.48
CA ASN A 240 12.19 -20.02 -27.72
C ASN A 240 13.09 -19.51 -28.85
N GLN A 241 14.02 -18.58 -28.60
CA GLN A 241 14.95 -18.11 -29.64
C GLN A 241 15.78 -19.27 -30.21
N ARG A 242 16.29 -20.16 -29.35
CA ARG A 242 17.05 -21.36 -29.77
C ARG A 242 16.20 -22.31 -30.64
N GLN A 243 14.94 -22.53 -30.26
CA GLN A 243 14.01 -23.35 -31.04
C GLN A 243 13.67 -22.72 -32.39
N PHE A 244 13.39 -21.42 -32.42
CA PHE A 244 13.09 -20.70 -33.66
C PHE A 244 14.29 -20.67 -34.61
N TYR A 245 15.51 -20.53 -34.10
CA TYR A 245 16.72 -20.62 -34.90
C TYR A 245 16.93 -22.01 -35.49
N LYS A 246 16.70 -23.08 -34.70
CA LYS A 246 16.74 -24.46 -35.19
C LYS A 246 15.77 -24.67 -36.35
N SER A 247 14.50 -24.27 -36.18
CA SER A 247 13.50 -24.36 -37.26
C SER A 247 13.87 -23.54 -38.49
N TYR A 248 14.44 -22.34 -38.30
CA TYR A 248 14.92 -21.47 -39.37
C TYR A 248 16.07 -22.13 -40.17
N LYS A 249 17.04 -22.75 -39.50
CA LYS A 249 18.14 -23.49 -40.14
C LYS A 249 17.67 -24.74 -40.88
N GLU A 250 16.61 -25.39 -40.43
CA GLU A 250 15.98 -26.55 -41.06
C GLU A 250 15.01 -26.18 -42.21
N GLY A 251 14.87 -24.90 -42.56
CA GLY A 251 13.95 -24.43 -43.60
C GLY A 251 12.47 -24.53 -43.23
N LYS A 252 12.14 -24.76 -41.96
CA LYS A 252 10.78 -24.84 -41.45
C LYS A 252 10.23 -23.44 -41.17
N ARG A 253 8.90 -23.31 -41.15
CA ARG A 253 8.22 -22.08 -40.75
C ARG A 253 8.70 -21.64 -39.37
N SER A 254 9.29 -20.45 -39.28
CA SER A 254 9.87 -19.88 -38.07
C SER A 254 9.54 -18.39 -37.97
N SER A 255 9.49 -17.86 -36.74
CA SER A 255 9.39 -16.42 -36.45
C SER A 255 10.76 -15.74 -36.32
N MET A 256 11.85 -16.49 -36.56
CA MET A 256 13.21 -15.99 -36.63
C MET A 256 13.46 -15.35 -38.00
N SER A 257 14.06 -14.15 -37.99
CA SER A 257 14.47 -13.42 -39.21
C SER A 257 15.99 -13.24 -39.25
N PRO A 258 16.61 -13.01 -40.43
CA PRO A 258 18.04 -12.75 -40.54
C PRO A 258 18.53 -11.60 -39.64
N GLU A 259 17.71 -10.55 -39.49
CA GLU A 259 18.02 -9.38 -38.66
C GLU A 259 18.08 -9.78 -37.18
N ARG A 260 17.14 -10.58 -36.70
CA ARG A 260 17.14 -11.07 -35.31
C ARG A 260 18.31 -11.99 -35.01
N VAL A 261 18.70 -12.82 -35.98
CA VAL A 261 19.90 -13.67 -35.87
C VAL A 261 21.15 -12.80 -35.72
N SER A 262 21.33 -11.84 -36.63
CA SER A 262 22.48 -10.92 -36.62
C SER A 262 22.60 -10.16 -35.29
N VAL A 263 21.49 -9.64 -34.77
CA VAL A 263 21.50 -8.93 -33.49
C VAL A 263 21.84 -9.85 -32.31
N LEU A 264 21.30 -11.08 -32.25
CA LEU A 264 21.66 -12.04 -31.20
C LEU A 264 23.13 -12.46 -31.30
N GLU A 265 23.65 -12.66 -32.51
CA GLU A 265 25.07 -12.98 -32.74
C GLU A 265 25.99 -11.82 -32.33
N SER A 266 25.60 -10.57 -32.58
CA SER A 266 26.36 -9.38 -32.17
C SER A 266 26.57 -9.29 -30.66
N ILE A 267 25.66 -9.86 -29.87
CA ILE A 267 25.78 -9.92 -28.41
C ILE A 267 26.39 -11.24 -27.94
N GLY A 268 26.92 -12.07 -28.84
CA GLY A 268 27.56 -13.36 -28.53
C GLY A 268 26.58 -14.42 -28.03
N PHE A 269 25.34 -14.42 -28.54
CA PHE A 269 24.31 -15.37 -28.11
C PHE A 269 24.67 -16.82 -28.45
N GLN A 270 24.66 -17.68 -27.44
CA GLN A 270 24.91 -19.12 -27.60
C GLN A 270 23.65 -19.88 -28.03
N TRP A 271 23.59 -20.22 -29.31
CA TRP A 271 22.51 -21.02 -29.91
C TRP A 271 22.46 -22.47 -29.40
N CYS A 272 23.63 -23.07 -29.13
CA CYS A 272 23.79 -24.43 -28.66
C CYS A 272 24.47 -24.46 -27.29
N ILE A 273 23.85 -25.13 -26.29
CA ILE A 273 24.40 -25.25 -24.92
C ILE A 273 25.16 -26.58 -24.74
N ALA A 274 25.17 -27.46 -25.73
CA ALA A 274 25.90 -28.71 -25.67
C ALA A 274 27.38 -28.47 -26.01
N GLY A 275 28.24 -28.52 -25.00
CA GLY A 275 29.64 -28.90 -25.22
C GLY A 275 29.71 -30.36 -25.72
N PRO A 276 30.80 -30.77 -26.38
CA PRO A 276 30.98 -32.16 -26.81
C PRO A 276 30.84 -33.09 -25.61
N ARG A 277 29.93 -34.07 -25.68
CA ARG A 277 29.93 -35.19 -24.74
C ARG A 277 31.28 -35.88 -24.90
N SER A 278 32.20 -35.71 -23.94
CA SER A 278 33.35 -36.60 -23.84
C SER A 278 32.78 -38.00 -23.64
N LYS A 279 32.97 -38.87 -24.62
CA LYS A 279 32.76 -40.30 -24.44
C LYS A 279 33.69 -40.75 -23.31
N LYS A 280 33.12 -41.18 -22.20
CA LYS A 280 33.75 -42.15 -21.31
C LYS A 280 33.03 -43.47 -21.53
#